data_AF-A0A673ZYK2-F1
#
_entry.id   AF-A0A673ZYK2-F1
#
_cell.length_a   1.000
_cell.length_b   1.000
_cell.length_c   1.000
_cell.angle_alpha   90.00
_cell.angle_beta   90.00
_cell.angle_gamma   90.00
#
_symmetry.space_group_name_H-M   'P 1'
#
loop_
_entity.id
_entity.type
_entity.pdbx_description
1 polymer ?
#
loop_
_entity_poly.entity_id
_entity_poly.type
_entity_poly.pdbx_seq_one_letter_code
_entity_poly.pdbx_strand_id
1 'polypeptide(L)'
;MDFKELGGEDNPDGDTEGEAEDLNNVKALTEKLKLQTRRPSYFEWQERLQSQPWKENPNGSKNGQETAEKYVLLPEITRDENSDLTIRNICGFDTINDALEFLRKELVEMRFQDNRLARQLIRLRVEIHRLKVEQVCHRHKEMLDDATYELKECGEESDLLCDIPMKAAFALSTPLKHLGLTKMNINFRRFSLC
;
A
#
# COMPACT_ATOMS: atom_id res chain seq x y z
N MET A 1 33.27 25.72 31.22
CA MET A 1 33.71 24.33 31.07
C MET A 1 32.98 23.83 29.84
N ASP A 2 33.69 23.92 28.72
CA ASP A 2 33.21 23.75 27.37
C ASP A 2 32.90 22.28 27.05
N PHE A 3 31.84 22.03 26.29
CA PHE A 3 31.69 20.80 25.53
C PHE A 3 31.76 21.16 24.05
N LYS A 4 32.87 20.74 23.44
CA LYS A 4 33.21 20.93 22.05
C LYS A 4 32.68 19.72 21.27
N GLU A 5 31.52 19.87 20.65
CA GLU A 5 31.03 18.96 19.61
C GLU A 5 31.85 19.22 18.34
N LEU A 6 32.59 18.21 17.91
CA LEU A 6 33.35 18.17 16.66
C LEU A 6 32.73 17.08 15.80
N GLY A 7 32.33 17.44 14.58
CA GLY A 7 32.14 16.49 13.48
C GLY A 7 30.72 16.40 12.93
N GLY A 8 30.16 17.51 12.45
CA GLY A 8 29.09 17.51 11.46
C GLY A 8 29.59 18.29 10.25
N GLU A 9 30.23 17.59 9.32
CA GLU A 9 30.70 18.17 8.07
C GLU A 9 29.48 18.38 7.17
N ASP A 10 29.09 19.63 7.02
CA ASP A 10 28.07 20.08 6.09
C ASP A 10 28.44 19.71 4.65
N ASN A 11 27.59 18.89 4.02
CA ASN A 11 27.28 18.98 2.60
C ASN A 11 25.83 18.49 2.40
N PRO A 12 24.83 19.39 2.45
CA PRO A 12 23.46 19.08 2.08
C PRO A 12 23.10 19.80 0.76
N ASP A 13 23.96 19.78 -0.25
CA ASP A 13 23.68 20.46 -1.51
C ASP A 13 23.43 19.44 -2.63
N GLY A 14 22.16 19.32 -3.05
CA GLY A 14 21.88 19.01 -4.46
C GLY A 14 20.59 18.25 -4.80
N ASP A 15 20.12 17.30 -3.99
CA ASP A 15 19.07 16.36 -4.45
C ASP A 15 17.80 16.29 -3.57
N THR A 16 17.79 16.88 -2.37
CA THR A 16 16.65 16.78 -1.45
C THR A 16 15.59 17.87 -1.66
N GLU A 17 15.95 19.01 -2.24
CA GLU A 17 15.03 20.13 -2.48
C GLU A 17 13.98 19.77 -3.55
N GLY A 18 14.38 19.08 -4.62
CA GLY A 18 13.47 18.67 -5.70
C GLY A 18 12.39 17.69 -5.24
N GLU A 19 12.75 16.69 -4.41
CA GLU A 19 11.78 15.74 -3.86
C GLU A 19 10.81 16.40 -2.87
N ALA A 20 11.28 17.38 -2.08
CA ALA A 20 10.44 18.13 -1.16
C ALA A 20 9.43 19.04 -1.89
N GLU A 21 9.86 19.68 -2.98
CA GLU A 21 9.00 20.49 -3.85
C GLU A 21 7.91 19.64 -4.54
N ASP A 22 8.27 18.47 -5.05
CA ASP A 22 7.33 17.54 -5.67
C ASP A 22 6.27 17.03 -4.67
N LEU A 23 6.68 16.70 -3.44
CA LEU A 23 5.75 16.31 -2.38
C LEU A 23 4.79 17.45 -1.99
N ASN A 24 5.26 18.69 -1.99
CA ASN A 24 4.43 19.86 -1.71
C ASN A 24 3.42 20.12 -2.83
N ASN A 25 3.82 19.94 -4.09
CA ASN A 25 2.93 20.03 -5.25
C ASN A 25 1.81 18.98 -5.20
N VAL A 26 2.14 17.73 -4.85
CA VAL A 26 1.15 16.65 -4.70
C VAL A 26 0.18 16.93 -3.54
N LYS A 27 0.68 17.43 -2.40
CA LYS A 27 -0.18 17.85 -1.28
C LYS A 27 -1.15 18.96 -1.69
N ALA A 28 -0.66 20.00 -2.35
CA ALA A 28 -1.48 21.11 -2.82
C ALA A 28 -2.56 20.66 -3.82
N LEU A 29 -2.22 19.74 -4.73
CA LEU A 29 -3.17 19.19 -5.68
C LEU A 29 -4.24 18.34 -4.99
N THR A 30 -3.84 17.53 -4.01
CA THR A 30 -4.76 16.67 -3.23
C THR A 30 -5.77 17.51 -2.44
N GLU A 31 -5.30 18.61 -1.82
CA GLU A 31 -6.15 19.57 -1.12
C GLU A 31 -7.08 20.30 -2.08
N LYS A 32 -6.57 20.78 -3.22
CA LYS A 32 -7.36 21.43 -4.27
C LYS A 32 -8.49 20.54 -4.79
N LEU A 33 -8.22 19.24 -4.93
CA LEU A 33 -9.18 18.24 -5.40
C LEU A 33 -10.05 17.64 -4.28
N LYS A 34 -9.85 18.05 -3.02
CA LYS A 34 -10.56 17.54 -1.82
C LYS A 34 -10.54 16.01 -1.71
N LEU A 35 -9.44 15.39 -2.14
CA LEU A 35 -9.29 13.94 -2.11
C LEU A 35 -9.10 13.48 -0.66
N GLN A 36 -9.92 12.51 -0.25
CA GLN A 36 -9.76 11.86 1.05
C GLN A 36 -8.56 10.91 0.98
N THR A 37 -7.53 11.14 1.81
CA THR A 37 -6.40 10.21 1.97
C THR A 37 -6.78 8.94 2.73
N ARG A 38 -7.96 8.94 3.34
CA ARG A 38 -8.53 7.81 4.06
C ARG A 38 -9.55 7.07 3.21
N ARG A 39 -9.38 5.76 3.08
CA ARG A 39 -10.35 4.88 2.43
C ARG A 39 -11.67 4.92 3.22
N PRO A 40 -12.81 5.26 2.59
CA PRO A 40 -14.12 5.13 3.24
C PRO A 40 -14.32 3.70 3.74
N SER A 41 -15.01 3.55 4.87
CA SER A 41 -15.31 2.22 5.37
C SER A 41 -16.22 1.48 4.38
N TYR A 42 -16.15 0.15 4.34
CA TYR A 42 -17.02 -0.66 3.47
C TYR A 42 -18.51 -0.35 3.74
N PHE A 43 -18.89 -0.13 5.01
CA PHE A 43 -20.24 0.23 5.41
C PHE A 43 -20.69 1.58 4.87
N GLU A 44 -19.82 2.60 4.89
CA GLU A 44 -20.11 3.93 4.35
C GLU A 44 -20.27 3.90 2.82
N TRP A 45 -19.46 3.09 2.13
CA TRP A 45 -19.62 2.86 0.70
C TRP A 45 -20.94 2.13 0.38
N GLN A 46 -21.31 1.12 1.17
CA GLN A 46 -22.55 0.39 1.02
C GLN A 46 -23.76 1.31 1.27
N GLU A 47 -23.73 2.14 2.32
CA GLU A 47 -24.76 3.12 2.62
C GLU A 47 -24.93 4.15 1.49
N ARG A 48 -23.82 4.66 0.93
CA ARG A 48 -23.86 5.56 -0.23
C ARG A 48 -24.57 4.93 -1.43
N LEU A 49 -24.25 3.68 -1.74
CA LEU A 49 -24.91 2.94 -2.83
C LEU A 49 -26.40 2.71 -2.59
N GLN A 50 -26.82 2.49 -1.33
CA GLN A 50 -28.23 2.32 -1.00
C GLN A 50 -28.97 3.67 -0.97
N SER A 51 -28.29 4.76 -0.62
CA SER A 51 -28.84 6.13 -0.56
C SER A 51 -28.97 6.82 -1.92
N GLN A 52 -28.32 6.28 -2.95
CA GLN A 52 -28.29 6.90 -4.26
C GLN A 52 -29.67 6.71 -4.95
N PRO A 53 -30.31 7.78 -5.46
CA PRO A 53 -31.72 7.79 -5.89
C PRO A 53 -32.02 6.92 -7.13
N TRP A 54 -31.06 6.16 -7.61
CA TRP A 54 -31.15 5.36 -8.82
C TRP A 54 -31.95 4.07 -8.55
N LYS A 55 -32.25 3.78 -7.27
CA LYS A 55 -33.20 2.77 -6.81
C LYS A 55 -34.66 3.24 -6.81
N GLU A 56 -34.92 4.55 -6.87
CA GLU A 56 -36.27 5.12 -6.83
C GLU A 56 -36.73 5.57 -8.22
N ASN A 57 -36.91 4.62 -9.14
CA ASN A 57 -38.01 4.77 -10.10
C ASN A 57 -38.46 3.44 -10.72
N PRO A 58 -39.43 2.76 -10.08
CA PRO A 58 -40.39 1.95 -10.80
C PRO A 58 -41.76 2.63 -10.67
N ASN A 59 -42.00 3.65 -11.50
CA ASN A 59 -43.30 4.30 -11.71
C ASN A 59 -43.97 4.96 -10.49
N GLY A 60 -43.91 6.29 -10.42
CA GLY A 60 -45.01 7.09 -9.90
C GLY A 60 -44.63 8.29 -9.05
N SER A 61 -44.59 9.47 -9.66
CA SER A 61 -44.93 10.71 -8.96
C SER A 61 -45.83 11.56 -9.86
N LYS A 62 -47.14 11.36 -9.68
CA LYS A 62 -48.12 12.42 -9.94
C LYS A 62 -48.06 13.35 -8.74
N ASN A 63 -47.73 14.63 -8.98
CA ASN A 63 -48.50 15.80 -8.54
C ASN A 63 -47.72 17.10 -8.78
N GLY A 64 -48.23 17.90 -9.74
CA GLY A 64 -48.43 19.35 -9.63
C GLY A 64 -47.23 20.29 -9.49
N GLN A 65 -46.79 20.87 -10.61
CA GLN A 65 -46.61 22.32 -10.69
C GLN A 65 -46.71 22.78 -12.16
N GLU A 66 -47.79 23.50 -12.46
CA GLU A 66 -47.99 24.19 -13.73
C GLU A 66 -47.03 25.38 -13.82
N THR A 67 -46.13 25.38 -14.80
CA THR A 67 -45.67 26.60 -15.49
C THR A 67 -45.01 26.22 -16.82
N ALA A 68 -45.70 26.57 -17.90
CA ALA A 68 -45.22 26.97 -19.23
C ALA A 68 -44.10 26.14 -19.93
N GLU A 69 -44.51 25.57 -21.07
CA GLU A 69 -43.74 25.52 -22.33
C GLU A 69 -42.53 24.58 -22.42
N LYS A 70 -42.82 23.29 -22.72
CA LYS A 70 -42.23 22.58 -23.89
C LYS A 70 -42.92 21.23 -24.04
N TYR A 71 -44.05 21.19 -24.75
CA TYR A 71 -44.64 19.92 -25.14
C TYR A 71 -43.76 19.28 -26.22
N VAL A 72 -42.88 18.40 -25.78
CA VAL A 72 -42.27 17.37 -26.61
C VAL A 72 -43.42 16.50 -27.12
N LEU A 73 -43.55 16.44 -28.44
CA LEU A 73 -44.57 15.67 -29.15
C LEU A 73 -44.58 14.22 -28.64
N LEU A 74 -45.64 13.89 -27.92
CA LEU A 74 -46.06 12.51 -27.68
C LEU A 74 -46.38 11.89 -29.05
N PRO A 75 -46.01 10.63 -29.34
CA PRO A 75 -46.34 10.03 -30.62
C PRO A 75 -47.86 9.96 -30.77
N GLU A 76 -48.36 10.72 -31.74
CA GLU A 76 -49.77 10.76 -32.12
C GLU A 76 -50.14 9.40 -32.71
N ILE A 77 -50.94 8.62 -31.97
CA ILE A 77 -51.51 7.36 -32.46
C ILE A 77 -52.68 7.73 -33.38
N THR A 78 -52.38 8.03 -34.63
CA THR A 78 -53.39 8.03 -35.69
C THR A 78 -53.70 6.58 -36.05
N ARG A 79 -54.93 6.14 -35.78
CA ARG A 79 -55.44 4.85 -36.23
C ARG A 79 -55.72 4.94 -37.73
N ASP A 80 -54.78 4.50 -38.54
CA ASP A 80 -55.02 4.20 -39.94
C ASP A 80 -55.09 2.68 -40.11
N GLU A 81 -56.16 2.21 -40.74
CA GLU A 81 -56.61 0.80 -40.73
C GLU A 81 -55.87 -0.10 -41.75
N ASN A 82 -54.77 0.33 -42.39
CA ASN A 82 -54.16 -0.48 -43.46
C ASN A 82 -52.63 -0.46 -43.60
N SER A 83 -51.87 -0.09 -42.58
CA SER A 83 -50.44 -0.43 -42.57
C SER A 83 -49.92 -0.60 -41.15
N ASP A 84 -49.56 -1.85 -40.86
CA ASP A 84 -48.43 -2.26 -40.04
C ASP A 84 -48.01 -1.27 -38.94
N LEU A 85 -48.31 -1.64 -37.70
CA LEU A 85 -47.85 -1.02 -36.45
C LEU A 85 -46.33 -1.16 -36.33
N THR A 86 -45.58 -0.57 -37.26
CA THR A 86 -44.15 -0.38 -37.14
C THR A 86 -43.99 0.70 -36.08
N ILE A 87 -43.81 0.24 -34.85
CA ILE A 87 -43.39 1.04 -33.69
C ILE A 87 -42.34 2.02 -34.20
N ARG A 88 -42.74 3.30 -34.27
CA ARG A 88 -41.94 4.39 -34.82
C ARG A 88 -40.67 4.52 -33.98
N ASN A 89 -39.61 3.85 -34.45
CA ASN A 89 -38.22 3.91 -34.03
C ASN A 89 -37.99 3.72 -32.50
N ILE A 90 -37.46 2.55 -32.11
CA ILE A 90 -37.09 2.28 -30.72
C ILE A 90 -35.73 2.92 -30.45
N CYS A 91 -35.68 3.95 -29.59
CA CYS A 91 -34.44 4.53 -29.06
C CYS A 91 -33.42 5.00 -30.12
N GLY A 92 -33.87 5.46 -31.29
CA GLY A 92 -33.00 5.90 -32.39
C GLY A 92 -32.70 4.81 -33.43
N PHE A 93 -33.16 3.56 -33.23
CA PHE A 93 -33.03 2.46 -34.19
C PHE A 93 -34.29 2.29 -35.04
N ASP A 94 -34.08 2.06 -36.34
CA ASP A 94 -35.16 1.91 -37.32
C ASP A 94 -36.00 0.64 -37.07
N THR A 95 -35.38 -0.44 -36.56
CA THR A 95 -36.07 -1.66 -36.15
C THR A 95 -35.60 -2.20 -34.80
N ILE A 96 -36.42 -3.05 -34.16
CA ILE A 96 -36.06 -3.74 -32.90
C ILE A 96 -34.83 -4.63 -33.11
N ASN A 97 -34.73 -5.27 -34.27
CA ASN A 97 -33.63 -6.18 -34.57
C ASN A 97 -32.29 -5.42 -34.64
N ASP A 98 -32.27 -4.20 -35.17
CA ASP A 98 -31.07 -3.36 -35.24
C ASP A 98 -30.58 -2.98 -33.83
N ALA A 99 -31.49 -2.62 -32.94
CA ALA A 99 -31.16 -2.34 -31.54
C ALA A 99 -30.58 -3.57 -30.82
N LEU A 100 -31.14 -4.76 -31.07
CA LEU A 100 -30.64 -6.02 -30.51
C LEU A 100 -29.29 -6.42 -31.09
N GLU A 101 -29.06 -6.19 -32.39
CA GLU A 101 -27.76 -6.46 -33.02
C GLU A 101 -26.68 -5.51 -32.47
N PHE A 102 -27.02 -4.24 -32.29
CA PHE A 102 -26.13 -3.27 -31.65
C PHE A 102 -25.75 -3.71 -30.23
N LEU A 103 -26.73 -4.05 -29.38
CA LEU A 103 -26.47 -4.53 -28.02
C LEU A 103 -25.59 -5.78 -27.99
N ARG A 104 -25.80 -6.71 -28.93
CA ARG A 104 -24.96 -7.91 -29.05
C ARG A 104 -23.51 -7.56 -29.39
N LYS A 105 -23.29 -6.63 -30.34
CA LYS A 105 -21.95 -6.16 -30.70
C LYS A 105 -21.26 -5.49 -29.51
N GLU A 106 -21.97 -4.61 -28.82
CA GLU A 106 -21.45 -3.88 -27.66
C GLU A 106 -21.08 -4.82 -26.51
N LEU A 107 -21.94 -5.80 -26.19
CA LEU A 107 -21.64 -6.80 -25.16
C LEU A 107 -20.43 -7.67 -25.49
N VAL A 108 -20.21 -7.99 -26.77
CA VAL A 108 -19.02 -8.73 -27.20
C VAL A 108 -17.76 -7.88 -27.04
N GLU A 109 -17.83 -6.60 -27.39
CA GLU A 109 -16.73 -5.65 -27.23
C GLU A 109 -16.37 -5.45 -25.75
N MET A 110 -17.38 -5.18 -24.91
CA MET A 110 -17.18 -5.08 -23.45
C MET A 110 -16.56 -6.36 -22.87
N ARG A 111 -17.08 -7.53 -23.28
CA ARG A 111 -16.52 -8.82 -22.85
C ARG A 111 -15.06 -8.99 -23.30
N PHE A 112 -14.70 -8.54 -24.50
CA PHE A 112 -13.33 -8.60 -24.99
C PHE A 112 -12.40 -7.73 -24.15
N GLN A 113 -12.82 -6.49 -23.84
CA GLN A 113 -12.06 -5.58 -22.99
C GLN A 113 -11.85 -6.15 -21.58
N ASP A 114 -12.90 -6.68 -20.96
CA ASP A 114 -12.80 -7.33 -19.64
C ASP A 114 -11.85 -8.52 -19.64
N ASN A 115 -11.92 -9.36 -20.68
CA ASN A 115 -10.99 -10.48 -20.83
C ASN A 115 -9.54 -10.01 -20.98
N ARG A 116 -9.30 -8.91 -21.69
CA ARG A 116 -7.97 -8.31 -21.83
C ARG A 116 -7.45 -7.81 -20.49
N LEU A 117 -8.26 -7.04 -19.77
CA LEU A 117 -7.92 -6.51 -18.44
C LEU A 117 -7.66 -7.63 -17.43
N ALA A 118 -8.52 -8.65 -17.38
CA ALA A 118 -8.34 -9.80 -16.49
C ALA A 118 -7.00 -10.51 -16.75
N ARG A 119 -6.61 -10.70 -18.02
CA ARG A 119 -5.31 -11.28 -18.38
C ARG A 119 -4.14 -10.40 -17.93
N GLN A 120 -4.25 -9.08 -18.06
CA GLN A 120 -3.22 -8.15 -17.58
C GLN A 120 -3.09 -8.20 -16.06
N LEU A 121 -4.21 -8.19 -15.33
CA LEU A 121 -4.21 -8.27 -13.87
C LEU A 121 -3.62 -9.59 -13.36
N ILE A 122 -3.93 -10.71 -14.00
CA ILE A 122 -3.33 -12.01 -13.66
C ILE A 122 -1.80 -11.97 -13.83
N ARG A 123 -1.31 -11.40 -14.94
CA ARG A 123 0.14 -11.24 -15.18
C ARG A 123 0.79 -10.35 -14.12
N LEU A 124 0.21 -9.18 -13.85
CA LEU A 124 0.73 -8.27 -12.82
C LEU A 124 0.74 -8.92 -11.44
N ARG A 125 -0.28 -9.69 -11.09
CA ARG A 125 -0.32 -10.42 -9.81
C ARG A 125 0.85 -11.40 -9.66
N VAL A 126 1.16 -12.14 -10.72
CA VAL A 126 2.29 -13.08 -10.73
C VAL A 126 3.61 -12.31 -10.59
N GLU A 127 3.76 -11.22 -11.32
CA GLU A 127 4.98 -10.40 -11.29
C GLU A 127 5.21 -9.76 -9.91
N ILE A 128 4.18 -9.18 -9.32
CA ILE A 128 4.24 -8.62 -7.96
C ILE A 128 4.61 -9.70 -6.95
N HIS A 129 4.07 -10.92 -7.09
CA HIS A 129 4.41 -12.00 -6.19
C HIS A 129 5.88 -12.44 -6.35
N ARG A 130 6.36 -12.56 -7.58
CA ARG A 130 7.77 -12.86 -7.89
C ARG A 130 8.70 -11.83 -7.25
N LEU A 131 8.45 -10.55 -7.49
CA LEU A 131 9.25 -9.45 -6.94
C LEU A 131 9.22 -9.42 -5.41
N LYS A 132 8.07 -9.69 -4.78
CA LYS A 132 7.97 -9.79 -3.32
C LYS A 132 8.82 -10.92 -2.75
N VAL A 133 8.82 -12.09 -3.40
CA VAL A 133 9.66 -13.22 -2.97
C VAL A 133 11.14 -12.86 -3.12
N GLU A 134 11.52 -12.27 -4.25
CA GLU A 134 12.89 -11.82 -4.50
C GLU A 134 13.37 -10.78 -3.47
N GLN A 135 12.53 -9.79 -3.15
CA GLN A 135 12.83 -8.79 -2.13
C GLN A 135 13.04 -9.40 -0.75
N VAL A 136 12.19 -10.35 -0.33
CA VAL A 136 12.34 -11.02 0.97
C VAL A 136 13.61 -11.88 0.99
N CYS A 137 13.91 -12.59 -0.09
CA CYS A 137 15.15 -13.35 -0.21
C CYS A 137 16.38 -12.45 -0.13
N HIS A 138 16.37 -11.29 -0.80
CA HIS A 138 17.47 -10.34 -0.76
C HIS A 138 17.69 -9.80 0.66
N ARG A 139 16.62 -9.35 1.33
CA ARG A 139 16.70 -8.88 2.72
C ARG A 139 17.18 -9.97 3.68
N HIS A 140 16.76 -11.22 3.47
CA HIS A 140 17.26 -12.33 4.29
C HIS A 140 18.75 -12.57 4.08
N LYS A 141 19.23 -12.46 2.84
CA LYS A 141 20.65 -12.55 2.52
C LYS A 141 21.45 -11.45 3.21
N GLU A 142 21.00 -10.20 3.14
CA GLU A 142 21.66 -9.07 3.84
C GLU A 142 21.78 -9.36 5.35
N MET A 143 20.70 -9.81 6.00
CA MET A 143 20.76 -10.16 7.43
C MET A 143 21.74 -11.30 7.73
N LEU A 144 21.86 -12.29 6.84
CA LEU A 144 22.85 -13.35 6.99
C LEU A 144 24.26 -12.81 6.80
N ASP A 145 24.47 -11.97 5.79
CA ASP A 145 25.77 -11.37 5.48
C ASP A 145 26.23 -10.49 6.68
N ASP A 146 25.33 -9.68 7.26
CA ASP A 146 25.58 -8.90 8.48
C ASP A 146 26.02 -9.79 9.67
N ALA A 147 25.26 -10.86 9.95
CA ALA A 147 25.59 -11.80 11.01
C ALA A 147 26.92 -12.53 10.75
N THR A 148 27.25 -12.83 9.49
CA THR A 148 28.55 -13.42 9.15
C THR A 148 29.70 -12.43 9.35
N TYR A 149 29.47 -11.14 9.11
CA TYR A 149 30.47 -10.10 9.33
C TYR A 149 30.74 -9.91 10.83
N GLU A 150 29.69 -9.80 11.66
CA GLU A 150 29.82 -9.72 13.12
C GLU A 150 30.56 -10.93 13.70
N LEU A 151 30.25 -12.15 13.24
CA LEU A 151 30.96 -13.35 13.68
C LEU A 151 32.44 -13.34 13.31
N LYS A 152 32.77 -12.82 12.13
CA LYS A 152 34.15 -12.74 11.66
C LYS A 152 34.96 -11.73 12.47
N GLU A 153 34.38 -10.58 12.80
CA GLU A 153 34.97 -9.57 13.69
C GLU A 153 35.25 -10.17 15.08
N CYS A 154 34.29 -10.90 15.67
CA CYS A 154 34.49 -11.60 16.94
C CYS A 154 35.59 -12.69 16.88
N GLY A 155 35.72 -13.37 15.73
CA GLY A 155 36.79 -14.34 15.49
C GLY A 155 38.17 -13.68 15.46
N GLU A 156 38.29 -12.58 14.73
CA GLU A 156 39.54 -11.79 14.61
C GLU A 156 39.94 -11.15 15.95
N GLU A 157 38.98 -10.66 16.74
CA GLU A 157 39.21 -10.21 18.12
C GLU A 157 39.67 -11.34 19.05
N SER A 158 39.09 -12.54 18.87
CA SER A 158 39.48 -13.71 19.66
C SER A 158 40.86 -14.24 19.29
N ASP A 159 41.28 -14.17 18.02
CA ASP A 159 42.63 -14.56 17.59
C ASP A 159 43.70 -13.63 18.23
N LEU A 160 43.42 -12.32 18.32
CA LEU A 160 44.26 -11.37 19.06
C LEU A 160 44.30 -11.66 20.58
N LEU A 161 43.23 -12.22 21.14
CA LEU A 161 43.14 -12.64 22.54
C LEU A 161 43.74 -14.05 22.79
N CYS A 162 43.76 -14.92 21.77
CA CYS A 162 44.30 -16.29 21.86
C CYS A 162 45.84 -16.32 21.88
N ASP A 163 46.49 -15.26 21.43
CA ASP A 163 47.94 -15.06 21.57
C ASP A 163 48.35 -14.66 23.00
N ILE A 164 47.38 -14.30 23.85
CA ILE A 164 47.62 -14.10 25.27
C ILE A 164 47.69 -15.50 25.88
N PRO A 165 48.86 -15.94 26.40
CA PRO A 165 48.95 -17.26 27.00
C PRO A 165 47.88 -17.35 28.08
N MET A 166 47.06 -18.41 28.05
CA MET A 166 45.92 -18.62 28.95
C MET A 166 46.30 -18.44 30.44
N LYS A 167 47.60 -18.52 30.76
CA LYS A 167 48.22 -18.19 32.07
C LYS A 167 48.12 -16.71 32.48
N ALA A 168 47.98 -15.76 31.56
CA ALA A 168 47.84 -14.33 31.82
C ALA A 168 46.37 -13.90 32.03
N ALA A 169 45.41 -14.58 31.39
CA ALA A 169 43.97 -14.35 31.64
C ALA A 169 43.56 -14.68 33.09
N PHE A 170 44.21 -15.68 33.70
CA PHE A 170 44.03 -16.01 35.13
C PHE A 170 45.00 -15.27 36.07
N ALA A 171 45.92 -14.43 35.55
CA ALA A 171 46.80 -13.59 36.38
C ALA A 171 46.08 -12.32 36.88
N LEU A 172 44.92 -11.99 36.31
CA LEU A 172 43.96 -11.04 36.88
C LEU A 172 43.32 -11.65 38.13
N SER A 173 44.07 -11.56 39.22
CA SER A 173 43.65 -11.82 40.60
C SER A 173 42.49 -10.92 41.08
N THR A 174 41.57 -10.51 40.21
CA THR A 174 40.63 -9.40 40.45
C THR A 174 39.18 -9.69 40.04
N PRO A 175 38.62 -10.86 40.36
CA PRO A 175 37.23 -10.88 40.83
C PRO A 175 37.17 -10.87 42.37
N LEU A 176 38.16 -11.46 43.04
CA LEU A 176 38.15 -11.71 44.50
C LEU A 176 38.86 -10.64 45.34
N LYS A 177 39.67 -9.76 44.73
CA LYS A 177 40.32 -8.64 45.44
C LYS A 177 39.34 -7.63 46.03
N HIS A 178 38.24 -7.34 45.34
CA HIS A 178 37.17 -6.45 45.84
C HIS A 178 36.47 -7.03 47.08
N LEU A 179 36.58 -8.34 47.31
CA LEU A 179 36.08 -9.06 48.49
C LEU A 179 37.17 -9.29 49.55
N GLY A 180 38.38 -8.73 49.36
CA GLY A 180 39.52 -8.91 50.27
C GLY A 180 40.13 -10.33 50.27
N LEU A 181 39.77 -11.16 49.30
CA LEU A 181 40.20 -12.56 49.24
C LEU A 181 41.48 -12.69 48.41
N THR A 182 42.58 -13.04 49.08
CA THR A 182 43.86 -13.36 48.44
C THR A 182 44.03 -14.88 48.33
N LYS A 183 44.95 -15.33 47.47
CA LYS A 183 45.33 -16.75 47.34
C LYS A 183 45.82 -17.35 48.67
N MET A 184 46.31 -16.52 49.59
CA MET A 184 46.69 -16.90 50.95
C MET A 184 45.46 -17.17 51.84
N ASN A 185 44.40 -16.38 51.71
CA ASN A 185 43.15 -16.53 52.49
C ASN A 185 42.39 -17.81 52.13
N ILE A 186 42.38 -18.20 50.85
CA ILE A 186 41.64 -19.39 50.39
C ILE A 186 42.35 -20.69 50.82
N ASN A 187 43.68 -20.72 50.82
CA ASN A 187 44.45 -21.93 51.13
C ASN A 187 44.48 -22.28 52.63
N PHE A 188 44.12 -21.36 53.53
CA PHE A 188 44.20 -21.60 54.97
C PHE A 188 42.86 -21.80 55.70
N ARG A 189 41.71 -21.86 55.00
CA ARG A 189 40.38 -22.14 55.59
C ARG A 189 40.17 -21.51 56.98
N ARG A 190 40.51 -20.23 57.13
CA ARG A 190 40.29 -19.47 58.37
C ARG A 190 39.35 -18.33 58.08
N PHE A 191 38.06 -18.63 58.07
CA PHE A 191 37.06 -17.59 58.31
C PHE A 191 37.06 -17.34 59.81
N SER A 192 37.64 -16.22 60.25
CA SER A 192 37.26 -15.63 61.53
C SER A 192 36.07 -14.72 61.28
N LEU A 193 34.91 -15.09 61.80
CA LEU A 193 33.73 -14.22 61.80
C LEU A 193 33.94 -13.14 62.87
N CYS A 194 33.70 -11.89 62.50
CA CYS A 194 33.26 -10.81 63.39
C CYS A 194 31.91 -10.34 62.85
#